data_AF-A0A8H3BR29-F1
#
_entry.id   AF-A0A8H3BR29-F1
#
_cell.length_a   1.000
_cell.length_b   1.000
_cell.length_c   1.000
_cell.angle_alpha   90.00
_cell.angle_beta   90.00
_cell.angle_gamma   90.00
#
_symmetry.space_group_name_H-M   'P 1'
#
loop_
_entity.id
_entity.type
_entity.pdbx_description
1 polymer ?
#
loop_
_entity_poly.entity_id
_entity_poly.type
_entity_poly.pdbx_seq_one_letter_code
_entity_poly.pdbx_strand_id
1 'polypeptide(L)'
;MDSRSSSPVESEYPEMEPHELWGEHKRPSDFVLHYVKLFGEHQGDWEPKSMDELDRCFRMVRENKDKVSVSELETMVRSARTWQLFDHFARDSLGLIPHLMELLRFYCEENWLFDRYYGLLCFQLLTSVMLAGIINNSDKREHAFKEIQKRSGGSSDIALNVAGYGGAMMLGALESYTEHRENLLSTFFVTSSLEGEYVLLPGLGGFHEKDALWLLDELWEFRKPFVILCAGMSGMMPGWAVLFTAMWRHIKRNNSALLLRRLRNLLLRYALTAIEPEFKVVCNIVSVIEEQMPSTTIGYEELPPVDILDVESMICMFKLYLESEKHGRPSSDMLCFPFAMVYHNALTTIPDQAHHFLAAVIECVWETLGKADSEYALRKRMLEAFDYAVNSIMSMCSVLVQYDRLQKSRRTASAIWTKLLRDVNMLELVGRLCSIAMVSSGEGLLVSHEKFEDLAKSIRHFMDNLKGVTQIHELRSLDDLDYTWNRVLRYIDVQLSLYPLGGSIQHRIHLHANNTDV
;
A
#
# COMPACT_ATOMS: atom_id res chain seq x y z
N MET A 1 -31.57 -35.55 -33.68
CA MET A 1 -31.93 -34.13 -33.78
C MET A 1 -31.97 -33.55 -32.37
N ASP A 2 -30.99 -32.84 -31.83
CA ASP A 2 -29.61 -32.55 -32.21
C ASP A 2 -28.81 -32.36 -30.91
N SER A 3 -27.72 -33.11 -30.78
CA SER A 3 -26.64 -32.89 -29.84
C SER A 3 -25.77 -31.74 -30.35
N ARG A 4 -25.81 -30.58 -29.70
CA ARG A 4 -24.81 -29.53 -29.91
C ARG A 4 -23.72 -29.67 -28.86
N SER A 5 -22.66 -30.36 -29.27
CA SER A 5 -21.33 -30.27 -28.68
C SER A 5 -20.88 -28.81 -28.64
N SER A 6 -20.45 -28.33 -27.48
CA SER A 6 -19.65 -27.12 -27.34
C SER A 6 -18.34 -27.32 -28.11
N SER A 7 -18.18 -26.55 -29.19
CA SER A 7 -16.92 -26.49 -29.92
C SER A 7 -15.85 -25.86 -29.02
N PRO A 8 -14.61 -26.38 -28.98
CA PRO A 8 -13.49 -25.63 -28.43
C PRO A 8 -13.34 -24.35 -29.27
N VAL A 9 -13.01 -23.25 -28.61
CA VAL A 9 -12.65 -22.00 -29.28
C VAL A 9 -11.39 -22.29 -30.09
N GLU A 10 -11.54 -22.40 -31.41
CA GLU A 10 -10.40 -22.52 -32.32
C GLU A 10 -9.58 -21.24 -32.22
N SER A 11 -8.31 -21.40 -31.84
CA SER A 11 -7.28 -20.36 -31.94
C SER A 11 -7.23 -19.87 -33.39
N GLU A 12 -7.22 -18.55 -33.61
CA GLU A 12 -7.04 -17.95 -34.95
C GLU A 12 -5.66 -18.29 -35.58
N TYR A 13 -4.77 -18.93 -34.82
CA TYR A 13 -3.47 -19.42 -35.29
C TYR A 13 -3.22 -20.85 -34.77
N PRO A 14 -3.62 -21.89 -35.52
CA PRO A 14 -3.55 -23.29 -35.09
C PRO A 14 -2.13 -23.91 -35.14
N GLU A 15 -1.14 -23.17 -35.66
CA GLU A 15 0.24 -23.66 -35.85
C GLU A 15 1.27 -23.07 -34.87
N MET A 16 0.89 -22.11 -34.02
CA MET A 16 1.81 -21.50 -33.04
C MET A 16 1.75 -22.22 -31.70
N GLU A 17 2.91 -22.53 -31.13
CA GLU A 17 2.96 -23.13 -29.80
C GLU A 17 2.48 -22.13 -28.72
N PRO A 18 1.89 -22.58 -27.60
CA PRO A 18 1.34 -21.68 -26.56
C PRO A 18 2.35 -20.70 -25.97
N HIS A 19 3.66 -20.94 -26.10
CA HIS A 19 4.70 -20.02 -25.67
C HIS A 19 4.95 -18.87 -26.68
N GLU A 20 4.53 -19.04 -27.95
CA GLU A 20 4.68 -18.06 -29.04
C GLU A 20 3.51 -17.06 -29.08
N LEU A 21 2.30 -17.46 -28.66
CA LEU A 21 1.11 -16.60 -28.60
C LEU A 21 1.24 -15.38 -27.66
N TRP A 22 2.22 -15.38 -26.76
CA TRP A 22 2.45 -14.31 -25.77
C TRP A 22 3.80 -13.61 -25.96
N GLY A 23 4.50 -13.96 -27.05
CA GLY A 23 5.80 -13.45 -27.48
C GLY A 23 5.77 -12.07 -28.15
N GLU A 24 4.60 -11.48 -28.41
CA GLU A 24 4.53 -10.08 -28.84
C GLU A 24 4.78 -9.15 -27.65
N HIS A 25 5.75 -8.24 -27.79
CA HIS A 25 6.12 -7.21 -26.82
C HIS A 25 4.94 -6.25 -26.55
N LYS A 26 3.96 -6.71 -25.78
CA LYS A 26 2.83 -5.89 -25.33
C LYS A 26 3.26 -5.09 -24.12
N ARG A 27 2.90 -3.81 -24.08
CA ARG A 27 3.20 -2.96 -22.92
C ARG A 27 2.53 -3.58 -21.68
N PRO A 28 3.08 -3.40 -20.46
CA PRO A 28 2.46 -3.89 -19.23
C PRO A 28 0.96 -3.55 -19.11
N SER A 29 0.52 -2.40 -19.65
CA SER A 29 -0.89 -1.99 -19.73
C SER A 29 -1.76 -2.89 -20.62
N ASP A 30 -1.24 -3.34 -21.75
CA ASP A 30 -1.95 -4.18 -22.73
C ASP A 30 -2.04 -5.62 -22.24
N PHE A 31 -1.04 -6.02 -21.44
CA PHE A 31 -0.96 -7.28 -20.72
C PHE A 31 -2.00 -7.35 -19.58
N VAL A 32 -2.17 -6.29 -18.79
CA VAL A 32 -3.19 -6.21 -17.70
C VAL A 32 -4.59 -6.51 -18.24
N LEU A 33 -4.99 -5.94 -19.38
CA LEU A 33 -6.32 -6.17 -19.96
C LEU A 33 -6.52 -7.63 -20.39
N HIS A 34 -5.50 -8.26 -20.99
CA HIS A 34 -5.56 -9.68 -21.34
C HIS A 34 -5.64 -10.56 -20.08
N TYR A 35 -4.94 -10.19 -19.02
CA TYR A 35 -5.00 -10.90 -17.75
C TYR A 35 -6.36 -10.79 -17.07
N VAL A 36 -6.94 -9.57 -17.01
CA VAL A 36 -8.31 -9.35 -16.50
C VAL A 36 -9.31 -10.24 -17.25
N LYS A 37 -9.14 -10.38 -18.56
CA LYS A 37 -9.97 -11.28 -19.37
C LYS A 37 -9.77 -12.76 -19.00
N LEU A 38 -8.53 -13.23 -18.83
CA LEU A 38 -8.24 -14.64 -18.53
C LEU A 38 -8.61 -15.08 -17.12
N PHE A 39 -8.48 -14.20 -16.12
CA PHE A 39 -8.66 -14.56 -14.70
C PHE A 39 -9.84 -13.85 -14.03
N GLY A 40 -10.37 -12.80 -14.63
CA GLY A 40 -11.46 -11.99 -14.09
C GLY A 40 -12.80 -12.38 -14.72
N GLU A 41 -12.82 -12.62 -16.03
CA GLU A 41 -13.97 -13.22 -16.70
C GLU A 41 -13.87 -14.74 -16.53
N HIS A 42 -14.97 -15.38 -16.11
CA HIS A 42 -15.02 -16.79 -15.71
C HIS A 42 -14.89 -17.77 -16.89
N GLN A 43 -14.06 -17.47 -17.89
CA GLN A 43 -14.00 -18.18 -19.17
C GLN A 43 -13.10 -19.43 -19.18
N GLY A 44 -12.71 -19.95 -18.02
CA GLY A 44 -12.09 -21.27 -17.90
C GLY A 44 -12.83 -22.10 -16.86
N ASP A 45 -12.99 -23.41 -17.10
CA ASP A 45 -13.49 -24.33 -16.09
C ASP A 45 -12.60 -24.23 -14.84
N TRP A 46 -13.09 -23.53 -13.82
CA TRP A 46 -12.49 -23.44 -12.48
C TRP A 46 -12.67 -24.74 -11.70
N GLU A 47 -12.67 -25.87 -12.40
CA GLU A 47 -12.74 -27.17 -11.76
C GLU A 47 -11.43 -27.39 -11.00
N PRO A 48 -11.51 -27.70 -9.70
CA PRO A 48 -10.35 -28.03 -8.89
C PRO A 48 -9.52 -29.12 -9.58
N LYS A 49 -8.22 -28.88 -9.79
CA LYS A 49 -7.31 -29.82 -10.46
C LYS A 49 -7.02 -31.02 -9.57
N SER A 50 -6.76 -32.20 -10.13
CA SER A 50 -6.43 -33.35 -9.27
C SER A 50 -5.11 -33.10 -8.53
N MET A 51 -4.96 -33.68 -7.33
CA MET A 51 -3.69 -33.62 -6.60
C MET A 51 -2.54 -34.21 -7.43
N ASP A 52 -2.80 -35.26 -8.22
CA ASP A 52 -1.82 -35.85 -9.13
C ASP A 52 -1.34 -34.87 -10.21
N GLU A 53 -2.24 -34.02 -10.73
CA GLU A 53 -1.90 -32.99 -11.72
C GLU A 53 -1.03 -31.90 -11.08
N LEU A 54 -1.34 -31.49 -9.84
CA LEU A 54 -0.52 -30.56 -9.08
C LEU A 54 0.86 -31.13 -8.77
N ASP A 55 0.93 -32.38 -8.31
CA ASP A 55 2.18 -33.09 -8.07
C ASP A 55 3.04 -33.16 -9.33
N ARG A 56 2.43 -33.41 -10.50
CA ARG A 56 3.12 -33.38 -11.79
C ARG A 56 3.70 -32.00 -12.07
N CYS A 57 2.90 -30.94 -11.94
CA CYS A 57 3.37 -29.57 -12.18
C CYS A 57 4.49 -29.18 -11.21
N PHE A 58 4.41 -29.54 -9.94
CA PHE A 58 5.48 -29.28 -8.98
C PHE A 58 6.75 -30.08 -9.25
N ARG A 59 6.64 -31.35 -9.66
CA ARG A 59 7.81 -32.13 -10.11
C ARG A 59 8.47 -31.46 -11.30
N MET A 60 7.70 -30.96 -12.28
CA MET A 60 8.26 -30.21 -13.41
C MET A 60 9.03 -28.97 -12.96
N VAL A 61 8.48 -28.19 -12.02
CA VAL A 61 9.17 -27.00 -11.46
C VAL A 61 10.45 -27.38 -10.71
N ARG A 62 10.44 -28.49 -9.96
CA ARG A 62 11.61 -28.93 -9.18
C ARG A 62 12.70 -29.53 -10.08
N GLU A 63 12.32 -30.34 -11.06
CA GLU A 63 13.24 -31.22 -11.77
C GLU A 63 13.66 -30.70 -13.16
N ASN A 64 12.87 -29.82 -13.80
CA ASN A 64 13.08 -29.44 -15.21
C ASN A 64 12.77 -27.94 -15.47
N LYS A 65 13.58 -27.03 -14.92
CA LYS A 65 13.38 -25.57 -15.00
C LYS A 65 13.20 -25.05 -16.43
N ASP A 66 14.03 -25.53 -17.36
CA ASP A 66 14.03 -25.10 -18.76
C ASP A 66 12.82 -25.62 -19.55
N LYS A 67 11.98 -26.48 -18.95
CA LYS A 67 10.81 -27.10 -19.58
C LYS A 67 9.49 -26.76 -18.90
N VAL A 68 9.51 -25.93 -17.86
CA VAL A 68 8.26 -25.50 -17.21
C VAL A 68 7.54 -24.53 -18.16
N SER A 69 6.44 -24.98 -18.76
CA SER A 69 5.63 -24.15 -19.65
C SER A 69 4.74 -23.19 -18.86
N VAL A 70 4.26 -22.16 -19.57
CA VAL A 70 3.22 -21.23 -19.07
C VAL A 70 2.00 -22.01 -18.55
N SER A 71 1.60 -23.09 -19.21
CA SER A 71 0.42 -23.88 -18.85
C SER A 71 0.56 -24.54 -17.46
N GLU A 72 1.73 -25.07 -17.11
CA GLU A 72 1.94 -25.60 -15.75
C GLU A 72 1.88 -24.50 -14.69
N LEU A 73 2.48 -23.34 -14.96
CA LEU A 73 2.41 -22.18 -14.06
C LEU A 73 0.98 -21.67 -13.89
N GLU A 74 0.23 -21.53 -14.97
CA GLU A 74 -1.19 -21.16 -14.94
C GLU A 74 -2.00 -22.16 -14.12
N THR A 75 -1.77 -23.46 -14.32
CA THR A 75 -2.46 -24.52 -13.59
C THR A 75 -2.23 -24.39 -12.09
N MET A 76 -0.98 -24.14 -11.66
CA MET A 76 -0.66 -23.95 -10.25
C MET A 76 -1.23 -22.65 -9.69
N VAL A 77 -1.13 -21.53 -10.42
CA VAL A 77 -1.69 -20.23 -10.00
C VAL A 77 -3.21 -20.30 -9.88
N ARG A 78 -3.90 -20.95 -10.84
CA ARG A 78 -5.35 -21.18 -10.77
C ARG A 78 -5.72 -22.06 -9.58
N SER A 79 -4.91 -23.07 -9.29
CA SER A 79 -5.15 -23.96 -8.14
C SER A 79 -4.87 -23.30 -6.78
N ALA A 80 -4.06 -22.23 -6.74
CA ALA A 80 -3.99 -21.34 -5.58
C ALA A 80 -5.34 -20.69 -5.29
N ARG A 81 -6.16 -20.49 -6.32
CA ARG A 81 -7.50 -19.89 -6.21
C ARG A 81 -8.57 -20.91 -5.84
N THR A 82 -8.26 -22.18 -5.61
CA THR A 82 -9.25 -23.23 -5.28
C THR A 82 -8.88 -24.00 -4.01
N TRP A 83 -8.10 -23.43 -3.07
CA TRP A 83 -7.55 -24.04 -1.82
C TRP A 83 -6.61 -25.23 -1.97
N GLN A 84 -6.65 -25.95 -3.09
CA GLN A 84 -5.89 -27.19 -3.31
C GLN A 84 -4.39 -27.00 -3.23
N LEU A 85 -3.89 -25.88 -3.72
CA LEU A 85 -2.47 -25.57 -3.62
C LEU A 85 -2.01 -25.48 -2.16
N PHE A 86 -2.84 -24.92 -1.28
CA PHE A 86 -2.55 -24.79 0.14
C PHE A 86 -2.63 -26.13 0.88
N ASP A 87 -3.58 -27.00 0.53
CA ASP A 87 -3.65 -28.37 1.06
C ASP A 87 -2.45 -29.22 0.57
N HIS A 88 -2.00 -29.03 -0.67
CA HIS A 88 -0.80 -29.67 -1.20
C HIS A 88 0.46 -29.22 -0.43
N PHE A 89 0.65 -27.92 -0.21
CA PHE A 89 1.81 -27.40 0.53
C PHE A 89 1.87 -27.89 1.97
N ALA A 90 0.70 -28.07 2.61
CA ALA A 90 0.59 -28.58 3.96
C ALA A 90 1.02 -30.06 4.11
N ARG A 91 1.17 -30.79 3.00
CA ARG A 91 1.42 -32.24 2.99
C ARG A 91 2.85 -32.62 2.65
N ASP A 92 3.51 -32.02 1.65
CA ASP A 92 4.91 -32.37 1.29
C ASP A 92 5.56 -31.36 0.30
N SER A 93 6.16 -30.27 0.80
CA SER A 93 6.79 -29.27 -0.07
C SER A 93 8.17 -28.79 0.37
N LEU A 94 9.11 -29.72 0.47
CA LEU A 94 10.53 -29.40 0.62
C LEU A 94 11.06 -28.68 -0.64
N GLY A 95 11.68 -27.51 -0.45
CA GLY A 95 12.52 -26.88 -1.47
C GLY A 95 11.85 -25.94 -2.47
N LEU A 96 10.54 -25.65 -2.39
CA LEU A 96 9.85 -24.89 -3.45
C LEU A 96 10.32 -23.45 -3.65
N ILE A 97 10.65 -22.71 -2.58
CA ILE A 97 11.05 -21.31 -2.70
C ILE A 97 12.32 -21.15 -3.55
N PRO A 98 13.42 -21.89 -3.28
CA PRO A 98 14.61 -21.85 -4.12
C PRO A 98 14.34 -22.13 -5.60
N HIS A 99 13.54 -23.16 -5.91
CA HIS A 99 13.25 -23.53 -7.30
C HIS A 99 12.45 -22.43 -8.03
N LEU A 100 11.49 -21.80 -7.37
CA LEU A 100 10.73 -20.68 -7.94
C LEU A 100 11.60 -19.44 -8.13
N MET A 101 12.50 -19.15 -7.19
CA MET A 101 13.47 -18.06 -7.33
C MET A 101 14.42 -18.31 -8.49
N GLU A 102 14.90 -19.54 -8.68
CA GLU A 102 15.75 -19.91 -9.81
C GLU A 102 15.00 -19.83 -11.14
N LEU A 103 13.75 -20.28 -11.19
CA LEU A 103 12.90 -20.16 -12.38
C LEU A 103 12.65 -18.69 -12.74
N LEU A 104 12.40 -17.85 -11.73
CA LEU A 104 12.19 -16.42 -11.90
C LEU A 104 13.47 -15.74 -12.42
N ARG A 105 14.64 -16.07 -11.86
CA ARG A 105 15.94 -15.58 -12.33
C ARG A 105 16.21 -15.98 -13.77
N PHE A 106 16.08 -17.27 -14.08
CA PHE A 106 16.29 -17.81 -15.42
C PHE A 106 15.44 -17.06 -16.46
N TYR A 107 14.16 -16.87 -16.17
CA TYR A 107 13.28 -16.10 -17.03
C TYR A 107 13.71 -14.62 -17.18
N CYS A 108 14.21 -14.00 -16.10
CA CYS A 108 14.66 -12.61 -16.10
C CYS A 108 16.05 -12.39 -16.75
N GLU A 109 16.81 -13.44 -17.06
CA GLU A 109 18.08 -13.27 -17.79
C GLU A 109 17.85 -12.74 -19.21
N GLU A 110 16.74 -13.15 -19.84
CA GLU A 110 16.40 -12.79 -21.21
C GLU A 110 15.28 -11.73 -21.29
N ASN A 111 14.56 -11.49 -20.20
CA ASN A 111 13.40 -10.61 -20.14
C ASN A 111 13.38 -9.82 -18.83
N TRP A 112 12.52 -8.81 -18.73
CA TRP A 112 12.28 -8.17 -17.45
C TRP A 112 11.19 -8.90 -16.64
N LEU A 113 11.23 -8.72 -15.31
CA LEU A 113 10.36 -9.42 -14.34
C LEU A 113 8.88 -9.45 -14.74
N PHE A 114 8.38 -8.34 -15.31
CA PHE A 114 6.99 -8.20 -15.73
C PHE A 114 6.81 -7.92 -17.23
N ASP A 115 7.85 -8.09 -18.05
CA ASP A 115 7.74 -7.89 -19.50
C ASP A 115 6.92 -8.97 -20.19
N ARG A 116 6.94 -10.19 -19.64
CA ARG A 116 6.08 -11.28 -20.09
C ARG A 116 5.24 -11.79 -18.93
N TYR A 117 4.14 -12.37 -19.33
CA TYR A 117 3.19 -13.06 -18.49
C TYR A 117 3.83 -14.11 -17.56
N TYR A 118 4.83 -14.83 -18.07
CA TYR A 118 5.53 -15.89 -17.35
C TYR A 118 6.14 -15.41 -16.03
N GLY A 119 6.87 -14.28 -16.05
CA GLY A 119 7.50 -13.73 -14.85
C GLY A 119 6.49 -13.34 -13.77
N LEU A 120 5.34 -12.78 -14.17
CA LEU A 120 4.26 -12.47 -13.24
C LEU A 120 3.66 -13.74 -12.61
N LEU A 121 3.45 -14.81 -13.37
CA LEU A 121 2.94 -16.07 -12.82
C LEU A 121 3.93 -16.67 -11.81
N CYS A 122 5.22 -16.65 -12.12
CA CYS A 122 6.26 -17.09 -11.20
C CYS A 122 6.25 -16.24 -9.90
N PHE A 123 6.15 -14.92 -10.03
CA PHE A 123 6.07 -14.00 -8.89
C PHE A 123 4.84 -14.26 -8.01
N GLN A 124 3.67 -14.50 -8.61
CA GLN A 124 2.45 -14.83 -7.86
C GLN A 124 2.50 -16.22 -7.24
N LEU A 125 3.08 -17.21 -7.92
CA LEU A 125 3.22 -18.55 -7.37
C LEU A 125 4.14 -18.54 -6.15
N LEU A 126 5.26 -17.79 -6.23
CA LEU A 126 6.14 -17.55 -5.08
C LEU A 126 5.39 -16.90 -3.92
N THR A 127 4.59 -15.86 -4.19
CA THR A 127 3.72 -15.22 -3.20
C THR A 127 2.79 -16.24 -2.53
N SER A 128 2.13 -17.08 -3.34
CA SER A 128 1.16 -18.08 -2.88
C SER A 128 1.82 -19.15 -2.00
N VAL A 129 3.02 -19.63 -2.39
CA VAL A 129 3.84 -20.56 -1.60
C VAL A 129 4.21 -19.95 -0.24
N MET A 130 4.64 -18.69 -0.23
CA MET A 130 5.02 -18.02 1.02
C MET A 130 3.83 -17.76 1.93
N LEU A 131 2.68 -17.35 1.38
CA LEU A 131 1.41 -17.25 2.13
C LEU A 131 1.03 -18.59 2.75
N ALA A 132 1.14 -19.68 2.00
CA ALA A 132 0.86 -21.01 2.51
C ALA A 132 1.81 -21.39 3.66
N GLY A 133 3.10 -21.09 3.50
CA GLY A 133 4.11 -21.30 4.55
C GLY A 133 3.75 -20.59 5.85
N ILE A 134 3.44 -19.29 5.79
CA ILE A 134 3.11 -18.53 7.01
C ILE A 134 1.80 -19.02 7.65
N ILE A 135 0.79 -19.38 6.87
CA ILE A 135 -0.49 -19.89 7.38
C ILE A 135 -0.28 -21.27 8.02
N ASN A 136 0.54 -22.11 7.40
CA ASN A 136 0.85 -23.45 7.90
C ASN A 136 1.63 -23.42 9.23
N ASN A 137 2.45 -22.39 9.44
CA ASN A 137 3.19 -22.18 10.70
C ASN A 137 2.35 -21.50 11.79
N SER A 138 1.09 -21.16 11.51
CA SER A 138 0.18 -20.50 12.45
C SER A 138 -0.47 -21.51 13.40
N ASP A 139 -0.60 -21.14 14.68
CA ASP A 139 -1.45 -21.87 15.63
C ASP A 139 -2.94 -21.88 15.21
N LYS A 140 -3.33 -20.96 14.31
CA LYS A 140 -4.70 -20.87 13.75
C LYS A 140 -4.85 -21.57 12.39
N ARG A 141 -3.85 -22.37 11.97
CA ARG A 141 -3.82 -23.10 10.69
C ARG A 141 -5.16 -23.78 10.35
N GLU A 142 -5.68 -24.60 11.25
CA GLU A 142 -6.89 -25.40 11.02
C GLU A 142 -8.14 -24.52 10.79
N HIS A 143 -8.23 -23.41 11.54
CA HIS A 143 -9.29 -22.42 11.35
C HIS A 143 -9.14 -21.71 10.01
N ALA A 144 -7.91 -21.32 9.65
CA ALA A 144 -7.61 -20.68 8.37
C ALA A 144 -8.05 -21.57 7.19
N PHE A 145 -7.66 -22.85 7.22
CA PHE A 145 -8.03 -23.82 6.18
C PHE A 145 -9.54 -24.02 6.07
N LYS A 146 -10.25 -24.15 7.19
CA LYS A 146 -11.71 -24.27 7.19
C LYS A 146 -12.40 -23.05 6.61
N GLU A 147 -11.95 -21.84 6.95
CA GLU A 147 -12.52 -20.61 6.39
C GLU A 147 -12.24 -20.49 4.88
N ILE A 148 -11.01 -20.81 4.45
CA ILE A 148 -10.63 -20.81 3.03
C ILE A 148 -11.50 -21.82 2.25
N GLN A 149 -11.65 -23.05 2.77
CA GLN A 149 -12.44 -24.12 2.13
C GLN A 149 -13.95 -23.84 2.15
N LYS A 150 -14.49 -23.23 3.21
CA LYS A 150 -15.91 -22.86 3.27
C LYS A 150 -16.27 -21.82 2.21
N ARG A 151 -15.37 -20.88 1.94
CA ARG A 151 -15.55 -19.82 0.94
C ARG A 151 -15.27 -20.28 -0.48
N SER A 152 -14.79 -21.51 -0.66
CA SER A 152 -14.30 -21.97 -1.96
C SER A 152 -15.34 -22.60 -2.88
N GLY A 153 -16.63 -22.54 -2.54
CA GLY A 153 -17.72 -23.02 -3.38
C GLY A 153 -17.95 -22.16 -4.62
N GLY A 154 -16.97 -22.12 -5.54
CA GLY A 154 -17.09 -21.49 -6.87
C GLY A 154 -16.88 -19.97 -6.93
N SER A 155 -16.32 -19.33 -5.88
CA SER A 155 -16.07 -17.87 -5.87
C SER A 155 -14.63 -17.50 -6.24
N SER A 156 -14.49 -16.42 -7.03
CA SER A 156 -13.23 -15.73 -7.35
C SER A 156 -12.46 -15.19 -6.13
N ASP A 157 -13.08 -15.18 -4.95
CA ASP A 157 -12.60 -14.51 -3.74
C ASP A 157 -11.60 -15.30 -2.91
N ILE A 158 -11.27 -16.54 -3.26
CA ILE A 158 -10.38 -17.38 -2.44
C ILE A 158 -8.98 -16.78 -2.32
N ALA A 159 -8.42 -16.23 -3.40
CA ALA A 159 -7.12 -15.54 -3.36
C ALA A 159 -7.17 -14.31 -2.42
N LEU A 160 -8.25 -13.53 -2.48
CA LEU A 160 -8.52 -12.41 -1.56
C LEU A 160 -8.63 -12.89 -0.11
N ASN A 161 -9.28 -14.02 0.14
CA ASN A 161 -9.42 -14.58 1.47
C ASN A 161 -8.08 -15.08 2.04
N VAL A 162 -7.26 -15.76 1.24
CA VAL A 162 -5.94 -16.22 1.66
C VAL A 162 -5.04 -15.02 1.96
N ALA A 163 -4.94 -14.08 1.02
CA ALA A 163 -4.14 -12.88 1.20
C ALA A 163 -4.66 -12.05 2.39
N GLY A 164 -5.98 -11.96 2.56
CA GLY A 164 -6.63 -11.34 3.69
C GLY A 164 -6.24 -11.99 5.02
N TYR A 165 -6.23 -13.31 5.09
CA TYR A 165 -5.86 -14.05 6.30
C TYR A 165 -4.37 -13.89 6.63
N GLY A 166 -3.50 -14.10 5.63
CA GLY A 166 -2.06 -13.91 5.79
C GLY A 166 -1.70 -12.47 6.18
N GLY A 167 -2.34 -11.49 5.55
CA GLY A 167 -2.22 -10.08 5.89
C GLY A 167 -2.67 -9.78 7.33
N ALA A 168 -3.80 -10.33 7.77
CA ALA A 168 -4.30 -10.13 9.13
C ALA A 168 -3.33 -10.70 10.19
N MET A 169 -2.71 -11.85 9.90
CA MET A 169 -1.67 -12.42 10.76
C MET A 169 -0.44 -11.50 10.85
N MET A 170 0.09 -11.07 9.69
CA MET A 170 1.24 -10.16 9.65
C MET A 170 0.92 -8.83 10.34
N LEU A 171 -0.29 -8.31 10.16
CA LEU A 171 -0.75 -7.08 10.80
C LEU A 171 -0.77 -7.22 12.33
N GLY A 172 -1.36 -8.29 12.86
CA GLY A 172 -1.37 -8.53 14.30
C GLY A 172 0.03 -8.65 14.91
N ALA A 173 1.00 -9.19 14.16
CA ALA A 173 2.40 -9.19 14.59
C ALA A 173 3.00 -7.77 14.57
N LEU A 174 2.75 -6.99 13.53
CA LEU A 174 3.28 -5.63 13.38
C LEU A 174 2.70 -4.65 14.41
N GLU A 175 1.44 -4.80 14.80
CA GLU A 175 0.78 -3.97 15.82
C GLU A 175 1.22 -4.33 17.26
N SER A 176 1.91 -5.46 17.44
CA SER A 176 2.45 -5.86 18.74
C SER A 176 3.69 -5.02 19.12
N TYR A 177 3.96 -4.88 20.44
CA TYR A 177 5.16 -4.21 20.95
C TYR A 177 6.45 -4.84 20.40
N THR A 178 7.52 -4.06 20.25
CA THR A 178 8.71 -4.39 19.42
C THR A 178 9.29 -5.79 19.63
N GLU A 179 9.50 -6.21 20.88
CA GLU A 179 10.03 -7.55 21.17
C GLU A 179 9.05 -8.67 20.78
N HIS A 180 7.75 -8.44 21.03
CA HIS A 180 6.69 -9.36 20.65
C HIS A 180 6.46 -9.43 19.14
N ARG A 181 6.64 -8.30 18.43
CA ARG A 181 6.60 -8.21 16.96
C ARG A 181 7.63 -9.13 16.32
N GLU A 182 8.89 -9.05 16.74
CA GLU A 182 9.95 -9.89 16.18
C GLU A 182 9.73 -11.37 16.47
N ASN A 183 9.24 -11.69 17.67
CA ASN A 183 8.91 -13.07 18.03
C ASN A 183 7.78 -13.62 17.15
N LEU A 184 6.67 -12.89 17.01
CA LEU A 184 5.53 -13.33 16.18
C LEU A 184 5.88 -13.46 14.70
N LEU A 185 6.60 -12.48 14.14
CA LEU A 185 7.08 -12.57 12.75
C LEU A 185 8.05 -13.74 12.57
N SER A 186 8.91 -14.01 13.56
CA SER A 186 9.80 -15.17 13.54
C SER A 186 9.05 -16.50 13.63
N THR A 187 7.93 -16.56 14.35
CA THR A 187 7.05 -17.74 14.36
C THR A 187 6.40 -17.95 13.00
N PHE A 188 5.78 -16.92 12.40
CA PHE A 188 5.08 -17.09 11.13
C PHE A 188 6.01 -17.43 9.97
N PHE A 189 7.11 -16.69 9.85
CA PHE A 189 8.07 -16.93 8.78
C PHE A 189 9.08 -18.01 9.13
N VAL A 190 9.03 -18.64 10.31
CA VAL A 190 10.01 -19.61 10.86
C VAL A 190 11.45 -19.26 10.47
N THR A 191 12.20 -18.67 11.40
CA THR A 191 13.61 -18.34 11.14
C THR A 191 14.52 -19.50 11.49
N SER A 192 15.50 -19.77 10.64
CA SER A 192 16.57 -20.73 10.94
C SER A 192 17.90 -20.21 10.43
N SER A 193 18.99 -20.80 10.94
CA SER A 193 20.29 -20.73 10.29
C SER A 193 20.47 -21.99 9.45
N LEU A 194 20.36 -21.87 8.13
CA LEU A 194 20.62 -22.96 7.20
C LEU A 194 21.99 -22.69 6.57
N GLU A 195 22.93 -23.62 6.74
CA GLU A 195 24.32 -23.47 6.28
C GLU A 195 25.05 -22.20 6.80
N GLY A 196 24.63 -21.69 7.96
CA GLY A 196 25.18 -20.45 8.53
C GLY A 196 24.49 -19.17 8.06
N GLU A 197 23.56 -19.26 7.10
CA GLU A 197 22.79 -18.11 6.60
C GLU A 197 21.44 -17.99 7.31
N TYR A 198 21.01 -16.75 7.60
CA TYR A 198 19.67 -16.49 8.11
C TYR A 198 18.65 -16.69 7.00
N VAL A 199 17.71 -17.61 7.19
CA VAL A 199 16.69 -17.95 6.19
C VAL A 199 15.28 -17.84 6.77
N LEU A 200 14.33 -17.45 5.91
CA LEU A 200 12.90 -17.44 6.21
C LEU A 200 12.25 -18.66 5.55
N LEU A 201 11.30 -19.31 6.22
CA LEU A 201 10.54 -20.47 5.73
C LEU A 201 11.44 -21.65 5.31
N PRO A 202 12.33 -22.15 6.19
CA PRO A 202 13.25 -23.25 5.88
C PRO A 202 12.53 -24.54 5.48
N GLY A 203 11.31 -24.78 6.00
CA GLY A 203 10.48 -25.92 5.60
C GLY A 203 10.12 -25.94 4.11
N LEU A 204 10.19 -24.78 3.43
CA LEU A 204 9.96 -24.62 2.00
C LEU A 204 11.26 -24.45 1.20
N GLY A 205 12.41 -24.77 1.81
CA GLY A 205 13.75 -24.61 1.22
C GLY A 205 14.46 -23.30 1.54
N GLY A 206 13.77 -22.33 2.15
CA GLY A 206 14.35 -21.08 2.60
C GLY A 206 14.32 -19.95 1.55
N PHE A 207 13.87 -18.77 1.98
CA PHE A 207 14.05 -17.48 1.30
C PHE A 207 15.25 -16.75 1.93
N HIS A 208 16.30 -16.57 1.14
CA HIS A 208 17.60 -16.09 1.60
C HIS A 208 17.74 -14.57 1.41
N GLU A 209 18.77 -13.99 2.02
CA GLU A 209 19.11 -12.57 1.81
C GLU A 209 19.37 -12.25 0.34
N LYS A 210 20.14 -13.10 -0.38
CA LYS A 210 20.39 -12.95 -1.82
C LYS A 210 19.11 -12.95 -2.67
N ASP A 211 18.07 -13.65 -2.22
CA ASP A 211 16.77 -13.69 -2.90
C ASP A 211 16.04 -12.35 -2.69
N ALA A 212 16.08 -11.82 -1.46
CA ALA A 212 15.51 -10.51 -1.14
C ALA A 212 16.20 -9.35 -1.88
N LEU A 213 17.53 -9.37 -1.94
CA LEU A 213 18.31 -8.33 -2.62
C LEU A 213 18.05 -8.34 -4.13
N TRP A 214 18.10 -9.51 -4.75
CA TRP A 214 17.82 -9.65 -6.18
C TRP A 214 16.40 -9.19 -6.52
N LEU A 215 15.39 -9.64 -5.76
CA LEU A 215 14.00 -9.27 -6.02
C LEU A 215 13.76 -7.77 -5.83
N LEU A 216 14.41 -7.15 -4.83
CA LEU A 216 14.34 -5.71 -4.63
C LEU A 216 14.90 -4.95 -5.83
N ASP A 217 16.05 -5.38 -6.35
CA ASP A 217 16.69 -4.74 -7.49
C ASP A 217 15.83 -4.86 -8.76
N GLU A 218 15.30 -6.04 -9.06
CA GLU A 218 14.38 -6.24 -10.18
C GLU A 218 13.12 -5.36 -10.06
N LEU A 219 12.45 -5.38 -8.91
CA LEU A 219 11.27 -4.54 -8.68
C LEU A 219 11.60 -3.05 -8.76
N TRP A 220 12.79 -2.65 -8.30
CA TRP A 220 13.23 -1.26 -8.34
C TRP A 220 13.47 -0.77 -9.76
N GLU A 221 14.11 -1.58 -10.61
CA GLU A 221 14.29 -1.26 -12.03
C GLU A 221 12.92 -1.22 -12.74
N PHE A 222 11.97 -2.09 -12.36
CA PHE A 222 10.58 -2.12 -12.88
C PHE A 222 9.57 -1.25 -12.13
N ARG A 223 10.00 -0.31 -11.27
CA ARG A 223 9.10 0.44 -10.36
C ARG A 223 7.98 1.22 -11.05
N LYS A 224 8.17 1.66 -12.30
CA LYS A 224 7.15 2.37 -13.09
C LYS A 224 6.07 1.41 -13.62
N PRO A 225 6.41 0.36 -14.41
CA PRO A 225 5.48 -0.71 -14.74
C PRO A 225 4.79 -1.34 -13.53
N PHE A 226 5.53 -1.50 -12.43
CA PHE A 226 5.04 -2.08 -11.19
C PHE A 226 3.78 -1.38 -10.66
N VAL A 227 3.73 -0.05 -10.63
CA VAL A 227 2.54 0.70 -10.17
C VAL A 227 1.30 0.37 -11.02
N ILE A 228 1.46 0.32 -12.34
CA ILE A 228 0.38 0.01 -13.28
C ILE A 228 -0.12 -1.42 -13.08
N LEU A 229 0.81 -2.36 -12.89
CA LEU A 229 0.49 -3.76 -12.64
C LEU A 229 -0.24 -3.94 -11.31
N CYS A 230 0.23 -3.30 -10.24
CA CYS A 230 -0.45 -3.33 -8.94
C CYS A 230 -1.90 -2.88 -9.07
N ALA A 231 -2.15 -1.81 -9.82
CA ALA A 231 -3.49 -1.29 -10.04
C ALA A 231 -4.38 -2.24 -10.83
N GLY A 232 -3.85 -2.78 -11.93
CA GLY A 232 -4.57 -3.71 -12.79
C GLY A 232 -4.92 -5.04 -12.13
N MET A 233 -4.16 -5.43 -11.10
CA MET A 233 -4.14 -6.80 -10.59
C MET A 233 -4.51 -6.93 -9.11
N SER A 234 -4.56 -5.82 -8.37
CA SER A 234 -4.79 -5.78 -6.91
C SER A 234 -5.95 -6.63 -6.41
N GLY A 235 -7.08 -6.63 -7.10
CA GLY A 235 -8.25 -7.43 -6.74
C GLY A 235 -8.18 -8.91 -7.17
N MET A 236 -7.25 -9.28 -8.05
CA MET A 236 -7.19 -10.60 -8.68
C MET A 236 -6.04 -11.45 -8.18
N MET A 237 -4.90 -10.81 -7.90
CA MET A 237 -3.65 -11.41 -7.43
C MET A 237 -3.13 -10.66 -6.20
N PRO A 238 -3.90 -10.67 -5.10
CA PRO A 238 -3.43 -10.12 -3.83
C PRO A 238 -2.34 -11.02 -3.21
N GLY A 239 -1.72 -10.53 -2.14
CA GLY A 239 -0.81 -11.30 -1.29
C GLY A 239 0.62 -10.78 -1.26
N TRP A 240 0.97 -9.77 -2.07
CA TRP A 240 2.35 -9.33 -2.27
C TRP A 240 2.97 -8.75 -1.00
N ALA A 241 2.16 -8.34 -0.01
CA ALA A 241 2.65 -7.94 1.31
C ALA A 241 3.53 -9.02 1.99
N VAL A 242 3.33 -10.31 1.69
CA VAL A 242 4.18 -11.38 2.26
C VAL A 242 5.62 -11.29 1.75
N LEU A 243 5.80 -10.99 0.46
CA LEU A 243 7.10 -10.84 -0.17
C LEU A 243 7.78 -9.57 0.34
N PHE A 244 7.05 -8.47 0.42
CA PHE A 244 7.57 -7.23 0.98
C PHE A 244 7.99 -7.38 2.44
N THR A 245 7.21 -8.10 3.25
CA THR A 245 7.55 -8.40 4.63
C THR A 245 8.83 -9.26 4.71
N ALA A 246 8.94 -10.29 3.87
CA ALA A 246 10.14 -11.13 3.80
C ALA A 246 11.39 -10.34 3.38
N MET A 247 11.28 -9.50 2.34
CA MET A 247 12.36 -8.61 1.90
C MET A 247 12.78 -7.65 3.02
N TRP A 248 11.82 -6.99 3.67
CA TRP A 248 12.07 -6.09 4.79
C TRP A 248 12.84 -6.78 5.93
N ARG A 249 12.47 -8.01 6.28
CA ARG A 249 13.14 -8.77 7.35
C ARG A 249 14.61 -9.07 7.06
N HIS A 250 15.00 -9.23 5.80
CA HIS A 250 16.40 -9.38 5.40
C HIS A 250 17.11 -8.03 5.33
N ILE A 251 16.51 -7.05 4.64
CA ILE A 251 17.11 -5.73 4.41
C ILE A 251 17.37 -4.98 5.72
N LYS A 252 16.46 -5.06 6.70
CA LYS A 252 16.63 -4.42 8.01
C LYS A 252 17.86 -4.96 8.77
N ARG A 253 18.31 -6.19 8.49
CA ARG A 253 19.51 -6.78 9.11
C ARG A 253 20.80 -6.29 8.44
N ASN A 254 20.72 -5.97 7.15
CA ASN A 254 21.85 -5.45 6.36
C ASN A 254 22.20 -4.01 6.77
N ASN A 255 21.27 -3.27 7.40
CA ASN A 255 21.43 -1.87 7.81
C ASN A 255 21.76 -0.90 6.66
N SER A 256 21.44 -1.26 5.42
CA SER A 256 21.67 -0.42 4.25
C SER A 256 20.52 0.58 4.06
N ALA A 257 20.84 1.86 4.23
CA ALA A 257 19.87 2.95 4.08
C ALA A 257 19.30 3.03 2.65
N LEU A 258 20.11 2.78 1.63
CA LEU A 258 19.66 2.81 0.24
C LEU A 258 18.63 1.72 -0.05
N LEU A 259 18.87 0.50 0.45
CA LEU A 259 17.95 -0.63 0.26
C LEU A 259 16.63 -0.39 0.99
N LEU A 260 16.67 0.15 2.21
CA LEU A 260 15.46 0.53 2.95
C LEU A 260 14.67 1.62 2.24
N ARG A 261 15.33 2.63 1.65
CA ARG A 261 14.67 3.67 0.86
C ARG A 261 14.01 3.11 -0.41
N ARG A 262 14.69 2.23 -1.14
CA ARG A 262 14.12 1.53 -2.32
C ARG A 262 12.89 0.72 -1.93
N LEU A 263 13.00 -0.07 -0.85
CA LEU A 263 11.91 -0.90 -0.35
C LEU A 263 10.71 -0.05 0.09
N ARG A 264 10.96 1.02 0.85
CA ARG A 264 9.93 1.98 1.28
C ARG A 264 9.17 2.56 0.08
N ASN A 265 9.88 2.99 -0.96
CA ASN A 265 9.25 3.56 -2.16
C ASN A 265 8.37 2.52 -2.89
N LEU A 266 8.84 1.27 -3.02
CA LEU A 266 8.05 0.17 -3.60
C LEU A 266 6.82 -0.20 -2.75
N LEU A 267 6.98 -0.25 -1.42
CA LEU A 267 5.87 -0.44 -0.47
C LEU A 267 4.81 0.65 -0.65
N LEU A 268 5.21 1.92 -0.74
CA LEU A 268 4.29 3.04 -0.91
C LEU A 268 3.58 3.03 -2.26
N ARG A 269 4.27 2.59 -3.32
CA ARG A 269 3.66 2.35 -4.64
C ARG A 269 2.61 1.24 -4.58
N TYR A 270 2.91 0.14 -3.89
CA TYR A 270 1.98 -0.96 -3.68
C TYR A 270 0.78 -0.55 -2.81
N ALA A 271 1.00 0.30 -1.80
CA ALA A 271 -0.04 0.81 -0.91
C ALA A 271 -1.15 1.56 -1.64
N LEU A 272 -0.87 2.18 -2.80
CA LEU A 272 -1.89 2.87 -3.61
C LEU A 272 -3.00 1.95 -4.10
N THR A 273 -2.76 0.64 -4.12
CA THR A 273 -3.68 -0.34 -4.70
C THR A 273 -3.88 -1.56 -3.81
N ALA A 274 -3.16 -1.65 -2.69
CA ALA A 274 -3.24 -2.78 -1.78
C ALA A 274 -4.62 -2.88 -1.12
N ILE A 275 -5.13 -4.11 -1.00
CA ILE A 275 -6.38 -4.39 -0.31
C ILE A 275 -6.18 -4.41 1.21
N GLU A 276 -7.24 -4.23 1.99
CA GLU A 276 -7.20 -4.53 3.42
C GLU A 276 -7.13 -6.05 3.65
N PRO A 277 -6.30 -6.55 4.59
CA PRO A 277 -5.44 -5.83 5.54
C PRO A 277 -3.99 -5.61 5.05
N GLU A 278 -3.65 -5.97 3.82
CA GLU A 278 -2.29 -5.81 3.28
C GLU A 278 -1.82 -4.36 3.26
N PHE A 279 -2.74 -3.42 2.97
CA PHE A 279 -2.46 -1.99 3.07
C PHE A 279 -1.86 -1.62 4.43
N LYS A 280 -2.48 -2.06 5.53
CA LYS A 280 -1.99 -1.77 6.89
C LYS A 280 -0.67 -2.45 7.19
N VAL A 281 -0.45 -3.68 6.70
CA VAL A 281 0.85 -4.36 6.81
C VAL A 281 1.95 -3.50 6.19
N VAL A 282 1.70 -3.04 4.96
CA VAL A 282 2.63 -2.23 4.18
C VAL A 282 2.90 -0.89 4.87
N CYS A 283 1.86 -0.18 5.31
CA CYS A 283 2.02 1.10 5.99
C CYS A 283 2.70 0.98 7.36
N ASN A 284 2.47 -0.11 8.10
CA ASN A 284 3.21 -0.38 9.34
C ASN A 284 4.70 -0.63 9.08
N ILE A 285 5.04 -1.38 8.02
CA ILE A 285 6.46 -1.55 7.64
C ILE A 285 7.08 -0.21 7.25
N VAL A 286 6.38 0.61 6.46
CA VAL A 286 6.85 1.97 6.11
C VAL A 286 7.05 2.82 7.35
N SER A 287 6.12 2.80 8.30
CA SER A 287 6.22 3.56 9.56
C SER A 287 7.49 3.17 10.32
N VAL A 288 7.80 1.88 10.41
CA VAL A 288 9.02 1.39 11.06
C VAL A 288 10.29 1.82 10.30
N ILE A 289 10.26 1.87 8.98
CA ILE A 289 11.38 2.39 8.18
C ILE A 289 11.55 3.89 8.42
N GLU A 290 10.47 4.66 8.45
CA GLU A 290 10.46 6.11 8.70
C GLU A 290 10.92 6.46 10.12
N GLU A 291 10.58 5.65 11.13
CA GLU A 291 11.10 5.81 12.50
C GLU A 291 12.62 5.62 12.56
N GLN A 292 13.17 4.69 11.77
CA GLN A 292 14.61 4.42 11.71
C GLN A 292 15.37 5.45 10.86
N MET A 293 14.77 5.84 9.74
CA MET A 293 15.36 6.70 8.72
C MET A 293 14.31 7.67 8.19
N PRO A 294 14.03 8.76 8.93
CA PRO A 294 13.00 9.71 8.53
C PRO A 294 13.34 10.34 7.19
N SER A 295 12.40 10.30 6.25
CA SER A 295 12.55 10.89 4.91
C SER A 295 12.79 12.40 4.93
N THR A 296 12.48 13.06 6.05
CA THR A 296 12.78 14.48 6.34
C THR A 296 14.24 14.76 6.68
N THR A 297 15.07 13.74 6.85
CA THR A 297 16.50 13.84 7.19
C THR A 297 17.35 13.94 5.92
N ILE A 298 18.37 14.81 5.96
CA ILE A 298 19.29 14.99 4.82
C ILE A 298 20.03 13.69 4.52
N GLY A 299 20.08 13.30 3.24
CA GLY A 299 20.65 12.04 2.76
C GLY A 299 19.67 10.86 2.75
N TYR A 300 18.47 11.03 3.33
CA TYR A 300 17.39 10.03 3.35
C TYR A 300 16.13 10.49 2.62
N GLU A 301 16.26 11.51 1.76
CA GLU A 301 15.14 12.10 1.03
C GLU A 301 14.41 11.07 0.14
N GLU A 302 13.24 11.46 -0.38
CA GLU A 302 12.53 10.63 -1.35
C GLU A 302 13.40 10.33 -2.58
N LEU A 303 13.32 9.09 -3.08
CA LEU A 303 14.05 8.72 -4.30
C LEU A 303 13.32 9.31 -5.52
N PRO A 304 14.05 9.86 -6.51
CA PRO A 304 13.42 10.51 -7.64
C PRO A 304 12.58 9.52 -8.47
N PRO A 305 11.48 9.99 -9.08
CA PRO A 305 10.69 9.18 -9.99
C PRO A 305 11.50 8.82 -11.25
N VAL A 306 11.04 7.82 -12.01
CA VAL A 306 11.68 7.44 -13.28
C VAL A 306 11.62 8.59 -14.29
N ASP A 307 10.41 9.11 -14.51
CA ASP A 307 10.10 10.16 -15.47
C ASP A 307 8.74 10.80 -15.15
N ILE A 308 8.27 11.71 -16.01
CA ILE A 308 6.97 12.38 -15.87
C ILE A 308 5.81 11.37 -15.85
N LEU A 309 5.84 10.36 -16.73
CA LEU A 309 4.76 9.37 -16.85
C LEU A 309 4.63 8.50 -15.59
N ASP A 310 5.75 8.23 -14.90
CA ASP A 310 5.77 7.57 -13.61
C ASP A 310 4.98 8.38 -12.56
N VAL A 311 5.18 9.71 -12.52
CA VAL A 311 4.47 10.59 -11.59
C VAL A 311 2.99 10.71 -11.95
N GLU A 312 2.65 10.84 -13.23
CA GLU A 312 1.26 10.86 -13.69
C GLU A 312 0.52 9.56 -13.33
N SER A 313 1.20 8.41 -13.44
CA SER A 313 0.67 7.11 -13.05
C SER A 313 0.42 7.06 -11.53
N MET A 314 1.36 7.53 -10.72
CA MET A 314 1.19 7.61 -9.26
C MET A 314 0.03 8.54 -8.85
N ILE A 315 -0.10 9.72 -9.47
CA ILE A 315 -1.21 10.64 -9.22
C ILE A 315 -2.55 9.98 -9.59
N CYS A 316 -2.61 9.32 -10.76
CA CYS A 316 -3.81 8.62 -11.21
C CYS A 316 -4.23 7.53 -10.22
N MET A 317 -3.27 6.68 -9.79
CA MET A 317 -3.56 5.62 -8.82
C MET A 317 -3.97 6.16 -7.46
N PHE A 318 -3.35 7.25 -7.00
CA PHE A 318 -3.77 7.88 -5.76
C PHE A 318 -5.19 8.48 -5.86
N LYS A 319 -5.59 9.04 -7.01
CA LYS A 319 -6.97 9.51 -7.20
C LYS A 319 -7.98 8.36 -7.18
N LEU A 320 -7.70 7.28 -7.89
CA LEU A 320 -8.54 6.07 -7.86
C LEU A 320 -8.65 5.51 -6.43
N TYR A 321 -7.55 5.56 -5.69
CA TYR A 321 -7.50 5.18 -4.30
C TYR A 321 -8.45 6.05 -3.43
N LEU A 322 -8.46 7.37 -3.62
CA LEU A 322 -9.39 8.29 -2.92
C LEU A 322 -10.87 8.01 -3.22
N GLU A 323 -11.16 7.60 -4.45
CA GLU A 323 -12.52 7.31 -4.93
C GLU A 323 -13.02 5.91 -4.50
N SER A 324 -12.13 5.04 -4.03
CA SER A 324 -12.44 3.64 -3.73
C SER A 324 -13.24 3.46 -2.43
N GLU A 325 -14.54 3.77 -2.46
CA GLU A 325 -15.45 3.47 -1.35
C GLU A 325 -15.69 1.96 -1.16
N LYS A 326 -15.32 1.12 -2.14
CA LYS A 326 -15.74 -0.28 -2.25
C LYS A 326 -14.99 -1.27 -1.34
N HIS A 327 -13.85 -0.93 -0.75
CA HIS A 327 -13.01 -1.91 -0.02
C HIS A 327 -12.76 -1.60 1.45
N GLY A 328 -13.56 -0.69 2.04
CA GLY A 328 -13.30 -0.17 3.38
C GLY A 328 -12.15 0.82 3.29
N ARG A 329 -12.45 2.10 3.54
CA ARG A 329 -11.39 3.11 3.57
C ARG A 329 -10.35 2.72 4.61
N PRO A 330 -9.07 2.70 4.26
CA PRO A 330 -8.04 2.49 5.26
C PRO A 330 -8.06 3.61 6.30
N SER A 331 -7.58 3.31 7.50
CA SER A 331 -7.50 4.30 8.58
C SER A 331 -6.76 5.55 8.12
N SER A 332 -7.33 6.72 8.41
CA SER A 332 -6.81 8.07 8.07
C SER A 332 -5.33 8.29 8.41
N ASP A 333 -4.84 7.59 9.43
CA ASP A 333 -3.49 7.75 9.98
C ASP A 333 -2.40 7.16 9.09
N MET A 334 -2.74 6.20 8.21
CA MET A 334 -1.76 5.49 7.37
C MET A 334 -1.67 6.04 5.93
N LEU A 335 -2.46 7.07 5.63
CA LEU A 335 -2.53 7.74 4.33
C LEU A 335 -1.44 8.80 4.12
N CYS A 336 -0.83 9.25 5.21
CA CYS A 336 0.15 10.32 5.21
C CYS A 336 1.38 9.98 4.36
N PHE A 337 1.83 8.72 4.39
CA PHE A 337 3.05 8.30 3.69
C PHE A 337 2.86 8.17 2.17
N PRO A 338 1.83 7.48 1.64
CA PRO A 338 1.62 7.43 0.20
C PRO A 338 1.35 8.83 -0.38
N PHE A 339 0.58 9.65 0.34
CA PHE A 339 0.35 11.04 -0.06
C PHE A 339 1.65 11.84 -0.12
N ALA A 340 2.50 11.77 0.92
CA ALA A 340 3.76 12.50 0.97
C ALA A 340 4.67 12.15 -0.22
N MET A 341 4.80 10.87 -0.56
CA MET A 341 5.61 10.41 -1.70
C MET A 341 5.05 10.95 -3.03
N VAL A 342 3.75 10.78 -3.29
CA VAL A 342 3.13 11.23 -4.55
C VAL A 342 3.21 12.75 -4.67
N TYR A 343 2.94 13.48 -3.58
CA TYR A 343 3.01 14.93 -3.55
C TYR A 343 4.44 15.44 -3.77
N HIS A 344 5.44 14.84 -3.12
CA HIS A 344 6.86 15.18 -3.34
C HIS A 344 7.23 15.02 -4.81
N ASN A 345 6.94 13.86 -5.41
CA ASN A 345 7.27 13.59 -6.80
C ASN A 345 6.50 14.49 -7.78
N ALA A 346 5.25 14.82 -7.48
CA ALA A 346 4.47 15.78 -8.26
C ALA A 346 5.10 17.17 -8.22
N LEU A 347 5.49 17.65 -7.04
CA LEU A 347 6.14 18.95 -6.88
C LEU A 347 7.49 19.05 -7.61
N THR A 348 8.31 18.00 -7.55
CA THR A 348 9.66 18.01 -8.15
C THR A 348 9.64 17.89 -9.67
N THR A 349 8.62 17.23 -10.24
CA THR A 349 8.66 16.78 -11.63
C THR A 349 7.57 17.40 -12.50
N ILE A 350 6.36 17.57 -11.96
CA ILE A 350 5.19 18.16 -12.65
C ILE A 350 4.45 19.15 -11.75
N PRO A 351 5.09 20.27 -11.37
CA PRO A 351 4.56 21.22 -10.38
C PRO A 351 3.18 21.80 -10.72
N ASP A 352 2.86 21.89 -12.01
CA ASP A 352 1.54 22.33 -12.49
C ASP A 352 0.42 21.31 -12.24
N GLN A 353 0.71 20.07 -11.88
CA GLN A 353 -0.30 19.09 -11.47
C GLN A 353 -0.41 18.97 -9.94
N ALA A 354 0.59 19.44 -9.17
CA ALA A 354 0.63 19.27 -7.72
C ALA A 354 -0.53 19.97 -6.99
N HIS A 355 -0.95 21.15 -7.45
CA HIS A 355 -2.09 21.87 -6.86
C HIS A 355 -3.44 21.21 -7.20
N HIS A 356 -3.62 20.71 -8.42
CA HIS A 356 -4.78 19.91 -8.81
C HIS A 356 -4.89 18.61 -8.00
N PHE A 357 -3.76 17.96 -7.73
CA PHE A 357 -3.71 16.78 -6.89
C PHE A 357 -4.12 17.10 -5.44
N LEU A 358 -3.63 18.20 -4.89
CA LEU A 358 -4.02 18.65 -3.55
C LEU A 358 -5.51 19.03 -3.48
N ALA A 359 -6.05 19.69 -4.51
CA ALA A 359 -7.47 20.00 -4.59
C ALA A 359 -8.32 18.72 -4.52
N ALA A 360 -7.97 17.69 -5.29
CA ALA A 360 -8.67 16.40 -5.27
C ALA A 360 -8.61 15.71 -3.88
N VAL A 361 -7.46 15.80 -3.21
CA VAL A 361 -7.29 15.32 -1.83
C VAL A 361 -8.25 16.03 -0.87
N ILE A 362 -8.34 17.35 -0.96
CA ILE A 362 -9.22 18.19 -0.13
C ILE A 362 -10.70 17.94 -0.43
N GLU A 363 -11.06 17.83 -1.72
CA GLU A 363 -12.42 17.48 -2.15
C GLU A 363 -12.85 16.12 -1.60
N CYS A 364 -11.97 15.12 -1.63
CA CYS A 364 -12.24 13.80 -1.03
C CYS A 364 -12.54 13.89 0.47
N VAL A 365 -11.84 14.75 1.23
CA VAL A 365 -12.14 15.02 2.65
C VAL A 365 -13.58 15.51 2.81
N TRP A 366 -14.05 16.35 1.89
CA TRP A 366 -15.38 16.94 1.96
C TRP A 366 -16.49 16.00 1.52
N GLU A 367 -16.30 15.27 0.43
CA GLU A 367 -17.26 14.27 -0.03
C GLU A 367 -17.49 13.19 1.03
N THR A 368 -16.44 12.84 1.77
CA THR A 368 -16.50 11.93 2.91
C THR A 368 -17.52 12.36 3.95
N LEU A 369 -17.56 13.65 4.29
CA LEU A 369 -18.49 14.18 5.29
C LEU A 369 -19.94 14.22 4.78
N GLY A 370 -20.13 14.48 3.47
CA GLY A 370 -21.46 14.63 2.86
C GLY A 370 -22.27 13.34 2.72
N LYS A 371 -21.66 12.17 2.90
CA LYS A 371 -22.27 10.84 2.70
C LYS A 371 -22.66 10.12 4.01
N ALA A 372 -22.87 10.84 5.10
CA ALA A 372 -23.18 10.26 6.40
C ALA A 372 -24.70 9.99 6.57
N ASP A 373 -25.08 8.73 6.70
CA ASP A 373 -26.49 8.32 6.84
C ASP A 373 -27.02 8.33 8.29
N SER A 374 -26.14 8.59 9.26
CA SER A 374 -26.48 8.68 10.68
C SER A 374 -25.53 9.61 11.44
N GLU A 375 -25.94 10.10 12.60
CA GLU A 375 -25.10 10.94 13.47
C GLU A 375 -23.81 10.22 13.90
N TYR A 376 -23.90 8.93 14.24
CA TYR A 376 -22.73 8.11 14.58
C TYR A 376 -21.75 8.01 13.40
N ALA A 377 -22.27 7.74 12.20
CA ALA A 377 -21.45 7.69 10.98
C ALA A 377 -20.81 9.06 10.67
N LEU A 378 -21.54 10.16 10.91
CA LEU A 378 -21.03 11.52 10.73
C LEU A 378 -19.87 11.83 11.68
N ARG A 379 -20.01 11.51 12.97
CA ARG A 379 -18.94 11.71 13.98
C ARG A 379 -17.68 10.93 13.64
N LYS A 380 -17.83 9.66 13.21
CA LYS A 380 -16.71 8.84 12.74
C LYS A 380 -16.01 9.46 11.52
N ARG A 381 -16.78 9.87 10.51
CA ARG A 381 -16.25 10.51 9.29
C ARG A 381 -15.59 11.87 9.57
N MET A 382 -16.10 12.62 10.55
CA MET A 382 -15.47 13.88 11.02
C MET A 382 -14.08 13.64 11.59
N LEU A 383 -13.89 12.59 12.39
CA LEU A 383 -12.57 12.22 12.91
C LEU A 383 -11.63 11.79 11.79
N GLU A 384 -12.07 10.91 10.90
CA GLU A 384 -11.27 10.44 9.76
C GLU A 384 -10.85 11.61 8.85
N ALA A 385 -11.79 12.52 8.55
CA ALA A 385 -11.53 13.71 7.76
C ALA A 385 -10.54 14.66 8.45
N PHE A 386 -10.66 14.80 9.78
CA PHE A 386 -9.75 15.64 10.57
C PHE A 386 -8.32 15.10 10.53
N ASP A 387 -8.14 13.83 10.88
CA ASP A 387 -6.84 13.18 10.92
C ASP A 387 -6.17 13.19 9.54
N TYR A 388 -6.93 12.87 8.49
CA TYR A 388 -6.42 12.85 7.13
C TYR A 388 -5.96 14.24 6.64
N ALA A 389 -6.73 15.29 6.93
CA ALA A 389 -6.38 16.63 6.53
C ALA A 389 -5.16 17.18 7.30
N VAL A 390 -5.07 16.93 8.61
CA VAL A 390 -3.90 17.28 9.44
C VAL A 390 -2.65 16.60 8.89
N ASN A 391 -2.74 15.30 8.63
CA ASN A 391 -1.64 14.52 8.07
C ASN A 391 -1.21 15.02 6.69
N SER A 392 -2.17 15.38 5.84
CA SER A 392 -1.88 15.99 4.54
C SER A 392 -1.14 17.32 4.69
N ILE A 393 -1.58 18.19 5.62
CA ILE A 393 -0.89 19.46 5.93
C ILE A 393 0.55 19.20 6.40
N MET A 394 0.75 18.23 7.29
CA MET A 394 2.08 17.88 7.79
C MET A 394 3.01 17.31 6.72
N SER A 395 2.50 16.43 5.86
CA SER A 395 3.25 15.91 4.71
C SER A 395 3.64 17.03 3.75
N MET A 396 2.73 17.95 3.47
CA MET A 396 3.04 19.14 2.67
C MET A 396 4.16 19.98 3.32
N CYS A 397 4.03 20.31 4.62
CA CYS A 397 5.08 21.04 5.34
C CYS A 397 6.45 20.38 5.18
N SER A 398 6.50 19.07 5.41
CA SER A 398 7.72 18.27 5.42
C SER A 398 8.43 18.29 4.07
N VAL A 399 7.68 18.07 2.99
CA VAL A 399 8.21 18.13 1.61
C VAL A 399 8.77 19.50 1.30
N LEU A 400 8.14 20.55 1.81
CA LEU A 400 8.52 21.90 1.48
C LEU A 400 9.75 22.38 2.25
N VAL A 401 9.93 21.92 3.50
CA VAL A 401 11.18 22.10 4.26
C VAL A 401 12.37 21.49 3.54
N GLN A 402 12.20 20.30 2.94
CA GLN A 402 13.26 19.66 2.15
C GLN A 402 13.64 20.53 0.93
N TYR A 403 12.66 21.10 0.24
CA TYR A 403 12.89 21.91 -0.96
C TYR A 403 13.67 23.20 -0.69
N ASP A 404 13.35 23.90 0.42
CA ASP A 404 14.07 25.11 0.84
C ASP A 404 15.51 24.78 1.27
N ARG A 405 15.69 23.65 1.97
CA ARG A 405 17.02 23.15 2.40
C ARG A 405 17.91 22.74 1.23
N LEU A 406 17.34 22.29 0.10
CA LEU A 406 18.10 21.85 -1.08
C LEU A 406 18.63 23.00 -1.98
N GLN A 407 18.51 24.28 -1.57
CA GLN A 407 19.05 25.50 -2.21
C GLN A 407 18.71 25.76 -3.71
N LYS A 408 18.20 24.77 -4.46
CA LYS A 408 18.23 24.80 -5.94
C LYS A 408 17.08 25.49 -6.66
N SER A 409 16.03 25.98 -6.01
CA SER A 409 15.23 27.11 -6.55
C SER A 409 14.14 27.59 -5.59
N ARG A 410 14.52 28.53 -4.70
CA ARG A 410 13.55 29.27 -3.86
C ARG A 410 12.44 29.92 -4.69
N ARG A 411 12.73 30.36 -5.93
CA ARG A 411 11.76 30.94 -6.87
C ARG A 411 10.71 29.94 -7.37
N THR A 412 11.13 28.74 -7.77
CA THR A 412 10.21 27.70 -8.26
C THR A 412 9.31 27.23 -7.13
N ALA A 413 9.89 26.99 -5.94
CA ALA A 413 9.10 26.72 -4.75
C ALA A 413 8.06 27.85 -4.55
N SER A 414 8.50 29.12 -4.47
CA SER A 414 7.60 30.27 -4.23
C SER A 414 6.45 30.39 -5.24
N ALA A 415 6.72 30.14 -6.52
CA ALA A 415 5.69 30.16 -7.56
C ALA A 415 4.66 29.04 -7.34
N ILE A 416 5.12 27.83 -7.02
CA ILE A 416 4.26 26.69 -6.73
C ILE A 416 3.44 26.93 -5.47
N TRP A 417 4.05 27.45 -4.41
CA TRP A 417 3.37 27.82 -3.16
C TRP A 417 2.27 28.87 -3.36
N THR A 418 2.56 29.91 -4.15
CA THR A 418 1.58 30.95 -4.45
C THR A 418 0.40 30.37 -5.22
N LYS A 419 0.68 29.46 -6.16
CA LYS A 419 -0.33 28.77 -6.94
C LYS A 419 -1.17 27.85 -6.06
N LEU A 420 -0.55 27.05 -5.18
CA LEU A 420 -1.23 26.24 -4.17
C LEU A 420 -2.16 27.09 -3.28
N LEU A 421 -1.72 28.23 -2.76
CA LEU A 421 -2.56 29.07 -1.88
C LEU A 421 -3.70 29.79 -2.59
N ARG A 422 -3.55 30.08 -3.90
CA ARG A 422 -4.59 30.74 -4.71
C ARG A 422 -5.58 29.74 -5.29
N ASP A 423 -5.09 28.59 -5.75
CA ASP A 423 -5.88 27.59 -6.47
C ASP A 423 -6.51 26.56 -5.53
N VAL A 424 -6.00 26.44 -4.30
CA VAL A 424 -6.50 25.52 -3.28
C VAL A 424 -7.07 26.31 -2.12
N ASN A 425 -8.32 26.03 -1.75
CA ASN A 425 -9.01 26.65 -0.61
C ASN A 425 -8.46 26.16 0.75
N MET A 426 -7.15 26.30 0.99
CA MET A 426 -6.48 25.91 2.24
C MET A 426 -7.08 26.61 3.46
N LEU A 427 -7.51 27.86 3.31
CA LEU A 427 -8.23 28.59 4.35
C LEU A 427 -9.57 27.93 4.70
N GLU A 428 -10.29 27.46 3.69
CA GLU A 428 -11.56 26.75 3.88
C GLU A 428 -11.33 25.41 4.57
N LEU A 429 -10.28 24.68 4.18
CA LEU A 429 -9.84 23.45 4.85
C LEU A 429 -9.57 23.69 6.33
N VAL A 430 -8.74 24.67 6.66
CA VAL A 430 -8.44 24.97 8.06
C VAL A 430 -9.67 25.44 8.83
N GLY A 431 -10.51 26.30 8.24
CA GLY A 431 -11.75 26.77 8.86
C GLY A 431 -12.72 25.62 9.18
N ARG A 432 -12.87 24.66 8.26
CA ARG A 432 -13.68 23.46 8.46
C ARG A 432 -13.07 22.52 9.50
N LEU A 433 -11.74 22.33 9.53
CA LEU A 433 -11.07 21.55 10.58
C LEU A 433 -11.23 22.16 11.96
N CYS A 434 -11.11 23.49 12.06
CA CYS A 434 -11.41 24.21 13.30
C CYS A 434 -12.88 24.00 13.71
N SER A 435 -13.80 23.92 12.75
CA SER A 435 -15.22 23.69 13.04
C SER A 435 -15.46 22.26 13.54
N ILE A 436 -14.80 21.25 12.95
CA ILE A 436 -14.83 19.86 13.40
C ILE A 436 -14.25 19.72 14.82
N ALA A 437 -13.12 20.39 15.10
CA ALA A 437 -12.49 20.36 16.41
C ALA A 437 -13.40 20.86 17.55
N MET A 438 -14.36 21.72 17.23
CA MET A 438 -15.32 22.29 18.17
C MET A 438 -16.60 21.46 18.36
N VAL A 439 -16.77 20.36 17.63
CA VAL A 439 -17.93 19.48 17.76
C VAL A 439 -17.87 18.75 19.10
N SER A 440 -18.97 18.75 19.85
CA SER A 440 -19.10 18.00 21.12
C SER A 440 -19.61 16.59 20.87
N SER A 441 -19.06 15.61 21.57
CA SER A 441 -19.51 14.20 21.58
C SER A 441 -20.55 13.91 22.66
N GLY A 442 -20.81 14.86 23.57
CA GLY A 442 -21.65 14.69 24.77
C GLY A 442 -20.83 14.44 26.04
N GLU A 443 -19.76 13.64 25.96
CA GLU A 443 -18.81 13.35 27.05
C GLU A 443 -17.56 14.24 27.02
N GLY A 444 -17.40 15.03 25.95
CA GLY A 444 -16.27 15.92 25.72
C GLY A 444 -16.30 16.52 24.32
N LEU A 445 -15.17 17.08 23.87
CA LEU A 445 -14.98 17.41 22.46
C LEU A 445 -14.77 16.12 21.66
N LEU A 446 -15.26 16.11 20.43
CA LEU A 446 -15.07 15.01 19.49
C LEU A 446 -13.59 14.80 19.19
N VAL A 447 -12.86 15.89 18.94
CA VAL A 447 -11.41 15.90 18.75
C VAL A 447 -10.76 16.17 20.10
N SER A 448 -9.77 15.34 20.48
CA SER A 448 -9.02 15.55 21.71
C SER A 448 -8.19 16.83 21.65
N HIS A 449 -7.89 17.41 22.81
CA HIS A 449 -7.04 18.60 22.90
C HIS A 449 -5.66 18.36 22.28
N GLU A 450 -5.06 17.18 22.48
CA GLU A 450 -3.79 16.77 21.89
C GLU A 450 -3.83 16.81 20.35
N LYS A 451 -4.86 16.21 19.74
CA LYS A 451 -5.05 16.26 18.27
C LYS A 451 -5.25 17.69 17.75
N PHE A 452 -5.88 18.55 18.54
CA PHE A 452 -6.06 19.96 18.18
C PHE A 452 -4.75 20.77 18.33
N GLU A 453 -3.92 20.45 19.34
CA GLU A 453 -2.56 20.99 19.45
C GLU A 453 -1.67 20.58 18.27
N ASP A 454 -1.80 19.33 17.80
CA ASP A 454 -1.10 18.86 16.60
C ASP A 454 -1.51 19.66 15.36
N LEU A 455 -2.81 19.88 15.15
CA LEU A 455 -3.30 20.76 14.07
C LEU A 455 -2.68 22.17 14.21
N ALA A 456 -2.71 22.75 15.41
CA ALA A 456 -2.17 24.08 15.67
C ALA A 456 -0.66 24.16 15.37
N LYS A 457 0.10 23.16 15.79
CA LYS A 457 1.54 23.04 15.52
C LYS A 457 1.82 22.89 14.04
N SER A 458 1.05 22.05 13.34
CA SER A 458 1.15 21.82 11.90
C SER A 458 0.91 23.10 11.11
N ILE A 459 -0.18 23.81 11.43
CA ILE A 459 -0.57 25.10 10.83
C ILE A 459 0.51 26.15 11.08
N ARG A 460 1.03 26.27 12.30
CA ARG A 460 2.12 27.20 12.63
C ARG A 460 3.38 26.89 11.82
N HIS A 461 3.78 25.63 11.80
CA HIS A 461 4.96 25.20 11.06
C HIS A 461 4.83 25.42 9.54
N PHE A 462 3.66 25.11 8.97
CA PHE A 462 3.32 25.41 7.57
C PHE A 462 3.55 26.89 7.25
N MET A 463 3.06 27.78 8.12
CA MET A 463 3.19 29.22 7.92
C MET A 463 4.59 29.76 8.13
N ASP A 464 5.32 29.26 9.11
CA ASP A 464 6.69 29.72 9.35
C ASP A 464 7.56 29.39 8.14
N ASN A 465 7.38 28.19 7.57
CA ASN A 465 8.02 27.80 6.32
C ASN A 465 7.54 28.67 5.15
N LEU A 466 6.25 28.95 5.05
CA LEU A 466 5.71 29.84 4.03
C LEU A 466 6.30 31.25 4.13
N LYS A 467 6.39 31.83 5.33
CA LYS A 467 7.00 33.15 5.60
C LYS A 467 8.47 33.19 5.18
N GLY A 468 9.21 32.10 5.39
CA GLY A 468 10.57 31.93 4.89
C GLY A 468 10.64 32.03 3.36
N VAL A 469 9.63 31.52 2.65
CA VAL A 469 9.56 31.54 1.19
C VAL A 469 9.05 32.88 0.63
N THR A 470 8.10 33.54 1.29
CA THR A 470 7.42 34.76 0.83
C THR A 470 8.20 36.07 0.99
N GLN A 471 9.42 36.05 1.55
CA GLN A 471 10.34 37.19 1.54
C GLN A 471 10.77 37.64 0.11
N ILE A 472 10.29 36.97 -0.94
CA ILE A 472 10.34 37.47 -2.31
C ILE A 472 9.28 38.59 -2.46
N HIS A 473 9.74 39.84 -2.53
CA HIS A 473 8.94 41.08 -2.68
C HIS A 473 7.91 41.12 -3.83
N GLU A 474 7.77 40.07 -4.62
CA GLU A 474 6.85 39.94 -5.76
C GLU A 474 5.43 39.49 -5.37
N LEU A 475 5.19 39.11 -4.10
CA LEU A 475 3.92 38.50 -3.66
C LEU A 475 3.04 39.43 -2.81
N ARG A 476 2.80 40.66 -3.26
CA ARG A 476 1.93 41.67 -2.61
C ARG A 476 0.47 41.25 -2.34
N SER A 477 0.06 40.04 -2.73
CA SER A 477 -1.30 39.50 -2.51
C SER A 477 -1.42 38.58 -1.29
N LEU A 478 -0.37 38.45 -0.46
CA LEU A 478 -0.37 37.54 0.70
C LEU A 478 -0.60 38.25 2.04
N ASP A 479 -0.68 39.58 2.06
CA ASP A 479 -0.94 40.34 3.30
C ASP A 479 -2.35 40.03 3.85
N ASP A 480 -3.35 39.89 2.97
CA ASP A 480 -4.72 39.48 3.35
C ASP A 480 -4.76 38.02 3.85
N LEU A 481 -3.90 37.16 3.30
CA LEU A 481 -3.76 35.77 3.73
C LEU A 481 -3.10 35.70 5.12
N ASP A 482 -2.01 36.44 5.34
CA ASP A 482 -1.35 36.52 6.66
C ASP A 482 -2.31 37.10 7.71
N TYR A 483 -3.07 38.15 7.37
CA TYR A 483 -4.10 38.69 8.27
C TYR A 483 -5.19 37.67 8.61
N THR A 484 -5.75 37.00 7.61
CA THR A 484 -6.80 35.98 7.80
C THR A 484 -6.26 34.81 8.61
N TRP A 485 -5.03 34.39 8.34
CA TRP A 485 -4.39 33.29 9.05
C TRP A 485 -4.04 33.62 10.49
N ASN A 486 -3.56 34.83 10.76
CA ASN A 486 -3.33 35.31 12.13
C ASN A 486 -4.65 35.33 12.93
N ARG A 487 -5.80 35.57 12.29
CA ARG A 487 -7.11 35.44 12.95
C ARG A 487 -7.47 33.97 13.24
N VAL A 488 -7.18 33.06 12.32
CA VAL A 488 -7.37 31.61 12.51
C VAL A 488 -6.48 31.08 13.63
N LEU A 489 -5.20 31.44 13.66
CA LEU A 489 -4.27 31.10 14.74
C LEU A 489 -4.72 31.65 16.09
N ARG A 490 -5.16 32.92 16.14
CA ARG A 490 -5.75 33.48 17.37
C ARG A 490 -7.00 32.74 17.81
N TYR A 491 -7.84 32.32 16.87
CA TYR A 491 -9.00 31.49 17.19
C TYR A 491 -8.57 30.16 17.80
N ILE A 492 -7.60 29.47 17.19
CA ILE A 492 -7.03 28.21 17.70
C ILE A 492 -6.44 28.40 19.10
N ASP A 493 -5.63 29.44 19.32
CA ASP A 493 -5.03 29.75 20.62
C ASP A 493 -6.09 30.09 21.70
N VAL A 494 -7.16 30.80 21.32
CA VAL A 494 -8.30 31.05 22.20
C VAL A 494 -9.00 29.73 22.55
N GLN A 495 -9.19 28.82 21.60
CA GLN A 495 -9.83 27.52 21.89
C GLN A 495 -8.94 26.64 22.80
N LEU A 496 -7.64 26.58 22.56
CA LEU A 496 -6.68 25.87 23.43
C LEU A 496 -6.68 26.44 24.86
N SER A 497 -6.80 27.76 25.01
CA SER A 497 -6.85 28.40 26.33
C SER A 497 -8.19 28.29 27.06
N LEU A 498 -9.30 28.15 26.32
CA LEU A 498 -10.63 27.92 26.90
C LEU A 498 -10.86 26.48 27.36
N TYR A 499 -10.20 25.50 26.73
CA TYR A 499 -10.31 24.08 27.05
C TYR A 499 -8.96 23.46 27.42
N PRO A 500 -8.23 23.97 28.43
CA PRO A 500 -6.91 23.46 28.77
C PRO A 500 -6.98 22.00 29.19
N LEU A 501 -5.92 21.24 28.92
CA LEU A 501 -5.77 19.84 29.33
C LEU A 501 -6.04 19.71 30.85
N GLY A 502 -7.10 19.00 31.24
CA GLY A 502 -7.49 18.84 32.65
C GLY A 502 -8.25 20.05 33.26
N GLY A 503 -8.74 20.97 32.44
CA GLY A 503 -9.47 22.17 32.87
C GLY A 503 -10.82 21.88 33.53
N SER A 504 -11.30 22.82 34.34
CA SER A 504 -12.56 22.71 35.10
C SER A 504 -13.81 22.48 34.22
N ILE A 505 -13.76 22.86 32.94
CA ILE A 505 -14.81 22.60 31.96
C ILE A 505 -14.80 21.14 31.47
N GLN A 506 -13.63 20.53 31.23
CA GLN A 506 -13.52 19.09 30.97
C GLN A 506 -14.01 18.28 32.18
N HIS A 507 -13.68 18.72 33.40
CA HIS A 507 -14.21 18.11 34.63
C HIS A 507 -15.74 18.24 34.77
N ARG A 508 -16.35 19.36 34.34
CA ARG A 508 -17.81 19.53 34.37
C ARG A 508 -18.54 18.66 33.33
N ILE A 509 -17.92 18.40 32.17
CA ILE A 509 -18.49 17.51 31.17
C ILE A 509 -18.39 16.03 31.65
N HIS A 510 -17.26 15.62 32.25
CA HIS A 510 -17.14 14.31 32.90
C HIS A 510 -18.09 14.12 34.11
N LEU A 511 -18.34 15.18 34.88
CA LEU A 511 -19.30 15.13 36.00
C LEU A 511 -20.76 15.07 35.55
N HIS A 512 -21.09 15.48 34.32
CA HIS A 512 -22.46 15.35 33.78
C HIS A 512 -22.72 13.96 33.17
N ALA A 513 -21.71 13.30 32.59
CA ALA A 513 -21.84 11.93 32.09
C ALA A 513 -22.02 10.90 33.23
N ASN A 514 -21.37 11.10 34.39
CA ASN A 514 -21.50 10.22 35.55
C ASN A 514 -22.74 10.49 36.42
N ASN A 515 -23.57 11.48 36.10
CA ASN A 515 -24.79 11.83 36.86
C ASN A 515 -26.09 11.50 36.11
N THR A 516 -26.03 10.74 35.01
CA THR A 516 -27.21 10.24 34.28
C THR A 516 -27.59 8.79 34.57
N ASP A 517 -26.90 8.12 35.50
CA ASP A 517 -27.33 6.84 36.10
C ASP A 517 -27.60 7.01 37.60
N VAL A 518 -28.73 7.67 37.93
CA VAL A 518 -29.49 7.47 39.18
C VAL A 518 -30.98 7.53 38.88
#